data_AF-A0A6P8HJB3-F1
#
_entry.id   AF-A0A6P8HJB3-F1
#
_cell.length_a   1.000
_cell.length_b   1.000
_cell.length_c   1.000
_cell.angle_alpha   90.00
_cell.angle_beta   90.00
_cell.angle_gamma   90.00
#
_symmetry.space_group_name_H-M   'P 1'
#
loop_
_entity.id
_entity.type
_entity.pdbx_description
1 polymer ?
#
loop_
_entity_poly.entity_id
_entity_poly.type
_entity_poly.pdbx_seq_one_letter_code
_entity_poly.pdbx_strand_id
1 'polypeptide(L)'
;MLNNIFTCLSLLLFVIIYSTVAEFNLNHLDTPLLQTRNFETAIDNKALNSSLVFLSVNVSNEDECILKCLMYQGCFSYNLGPKEGERLVCEVCSKVHFAEMFYLVTKTGYKHRSVVSGCTSSPCPAGDICVPRLQTTSSYQCWKPYIDIELKAYGTDDPLGPNHNIFLDSYFKVNGHKYPLSQTGARGHSFRLVTFNGTAIVGPRVTFDSHADSGAASKMVSYISTIPANSIVLVLVADTGNQYYDSNAFLSIGATTPTIEYRTAWTFIGFKGERKSWIVEKKTARYAGPASVTTQIPFTDFV
;
A
#
# COMPACT_ATOMS: atom_id res chain seq x y z
N MET A 1 -20.64 64.22 53.64
CA MET A 1 -19.50 63.34 53.31
C MET A 1 -20.00 61.99 52.78
N LEU A 2 -20.67 61.95 51.62
CA LEU A 2 -21.04 60.68 50.97
C LEU A 2 -21.11 60.74 49.42
N ASN A 3 -20.88 61.91 48.79
CA ASN A 3 -21.00 62.07 47.32
C ASN A 3 -19.68 62.03 46.53
N ASN A 4 -18.53 61.82 47.16
CA ASN A 4 -17.22 61.77 46.47
C ASN A 4 -16.59 60.36 46.38
N ILE A 5 -17.31 59.31 46.80
CA ILE A 5 -16.84 57.92 46.71
C ILE A 5 -17.43 57.22 45.48
N PHE A 6 -18.62 57.62 45.03
CA PHE A 6 -19.29 57.00 43.87
C PHE A 6 -18.71 57.39 42.51
N THR A 7 -18.14 58.60 42.36
CA THR A 7 -17.50 59.04 41.11
C THR A 7 -16.09 58.47 40.93
N CYS A 8 -15.43 58.05 42.01
CA CYS A 8 -14.11 57.40 41.93
C CYS A 8 -14.23 55.90 41.57
N LEU A 9 -15.28 55.22 42.03
CA LEU A 9 -15.53 53.81 41.69
C LEU A 9 -15.95 53.61 40.22
N SER A 10 -16.69 54.55 39.60
CA SER A 10 -17.14 54.40 38.21
C SER A 10 -16.02 54.61 37.19
N LEU A 11 -15.02 55.46 37.49
CA LEU A 11 -13.85 55.65 36.63
C LEU A 11 -12.82 54.51 36.75
N LEU A 12 -12.70 53.89 37.93
CA LEU A 12 -11.86 52.70 38.12
C LEU A 12 -12.44 51.47 37.39
N LEU A 13 -13.78 51.32 37.35
CA LEU A 13 -14.42 50.24 36.59
C LEU A 13 -14.29 50.41 35.06
N PHE A 14 -14.31 51.65 34.54
CA PHE A 14 -14.12 51.90 33.10
C PHE A 14 -12.66 51.69 32.63
N VAL A 15 -11.67 51.98 33.48
CA VAL A 15 -10.25 51.72 33.17
C VAL A 15 -9.92 50.22 33.25
N ILE A 16 -10.59 49.46 34.12
CA ILE A 16 -10.42 47.99 34.19
C ILE A 16 -11.04 47.31 32.95
N ILE A 17 -12.19 47.78 32.45
CA ILE A 17 -12.81 47.19 31.25
C ILE A 17 -12.00 47.46 29.97
N TYR A 18 -11.31 48.61 29.87
CA TYR A 18 -10.40 48.89 28.74
C TYR A 18 -9.00 48.26 28.87
N SER A 19 -8.61 47.78 30.05
CA SER A 19 -7.35 47.05 30.25
C SER A 19 -7.52 45.52 30.25
N THR A 20 -8.76 45.01 30.15
CA THR A 20 -9.03 43.60 29.83
C THR A 20 -9.58 43.42 28.42
N VAL A 21 -9.17 44.27 27.47
CA VAL A 21 -8.90 43.71 26.15
C VAL A 21 -7.73 42.78 26.41
N ALA A 22 -8.05 41.52 26.71
CA ALA A 22 -7.09 40.46 26.60
C ALA A 22 -6.52 40.63 25.20
N GLU A 23 -5.30 41.16 25.11
CA GLU A 23 -4.38 40.72 24.09
C GLU A 23 -4.53 39.20 24.12
N PHE A 24 -5.27 38.69 23.15
CA PHE A 24 -5.24 37.28 22.85
C PHE A 24 -3.80 37.07 22.41
N ASN A 25 -2.95 36.82 23.40
CA ASN A 25 -1.58 36.48 23.22
C ASN A 25 -1.65 35.13 22.52
N LEU A 26 -1.63 35.16 21.18
CA LEU A 26 -1.45 33.99 20.32
C LEU A 26 -0.14 33.25 20.62
N ASN A 27 0.66 33.78 21.55
CA ASN A 27 1.92 33.22 22.03
C ASN A 27 1.74 32.23 23.20
N HIS A 28 0.52 31.91 23.65
CA HIS A 28 0.31 30.98 24.77
C HIS A 28 -0.70 29.85 24.52
N LEU A 29 -0.98 29.49 23.26
CA LEU A 29 -1.40 28.12 22.95
C LEU A 29 -0.15 27.22 22.89
N ASP A 30 0.46 26.97 24.04
CA ASP A 30 1.27 25.77 24.24
C ASP A 30 0.33 24.56 24.37
N THR A 31 -0.45 24.31 23.32
CA THR A 31 -1.12 23.04 23.14
C THR A 31 -0.20 22.15 22.32
N PRO A 32 0.35 21.06 22.85
CA PRO A 32 0.99 20.01 22.04
C PRO A 32 -0.01 19.29 21.11
N LEU A 33 -1.21 19.85 20.89
CA LEU A 33 -2.36 19.22 20.26
C LEU A 33 -2.77 19.86 18.92
N LEU A 34 -2.37 21.10 18.62
CA LEU A 34 -2.70 21.72 17.34
C LEU A 34 -1.53 21.57 16.37
N GLN A 35 -1.67 20.68 15.39
CA GLN A 35 -0.64 20.56 14.36
C GLN A 35 -0.64 21.83 13.49
N THR A 36 0.51 22.47 13.31
CA THR A 36 0.66 23.58 12.36
C THR A 36 0.84 23.01 10.95
N ARG A 37 -0.27 22.63 10.30
CA ARG A 37 -0.27 22.16 8.91
C ARG A 37 -1.12 23.07 8.02
N ASN A 38 -0.61 23.30 6.82
CA ASN A 38 -1.37 23.93 5.75
C ASN A 38 -2.11 22.87 4.94
N PHE A 39 -3.24 23.26 4.34
CA PHE A 39 -4.01 22.41 3.44
C PHE A 39 -3.84 22.85 2.00
N GLU A 40 -3.92 21.89 1.09
CA GLU A 40 -3.88 22.12 -0.36
C GLU A 40 -5.19 22.72 -0.88
N THR A 41 -5.20 23.09 -2.16
CA THR A 41 -6.45 23.46 -2.85
C THR A 41 -7.40 22.29 -2.86
N ALA A 42 -8.70 22.58 -2.74
CA ALA A 42 -9.72 21.54 -2.73
C ALA A 42 -9.81 20.82 -4.08
N ILE A 43 -10.07 19.52 -4.04
CA ILE A 43 -10.42 18.71 -5.20
C ILE A 43 -11.93 18.47 -5.15
N ASP A 44 -12.67 19.14 -6.03
CA ASP A 44 -14.14 19.06 -6.07
C ASP A 44 -14.65 17.73 -6.62
N ASN A 45 -15.83 17.32 -6.16
CA ASN A 45 -16.51 16.06 -6.50
C ASN A 45 -15.66 14.81 -6.23
N LYS A 46 -14.75 14.90 -5.26
CA LYS A 46 -13.86 13.82 -4.83
C LYS A 46 -13.91 13.65 -3.31
N ALA A 47 -13.69 12.42 -2.88
CA ALA A 47 -13.54 12.04 -1.48
C ALA A 47 -12.60 10.84 -1.38
N LEU A 48 -11.80 10.74 -0.32
CA LEU A 48 -11.20 9.45 0.03
C LEU A 48 -12.30 8.49 0.47
N ASN A 49 -12.12 7.20 0.15
CA ASN A 49 -13.09 6.17 0.49
C ASN A 49 -13.38 6.11 2.00
N SER A 50 -14.55 5.57 2.36
CA SER A 50 -15.01 5.52 3.75
C SER A 50 -14.14 4.67 4.67
N SER A 51 -13.38 3.69 4.14
CA SER A 51 -12.45 2.89 4.95
C SER A 51 -11.24 3.68 5.47
N LEU A 52 -10.95 4.84 4.89
CA LEU A 52 -9.88 5.75 5.32
C LEU A 52 -10.38 6.89 6.22
N VAL A 53 -11.70 6.99 6.41
CA VAL A 53 -12.35 7.93 7.32
C VAL A 53 -12.38 7.32 8.71
N PHE A 54 -11.77 8.00 9.68
CA PHE A 54 -11.78 7.54 11.08
C PHE A 54 -12.69 8.36 11.99
N LEU A 55 -13.18 9.52 11.51
CA LEU A 55 -14.16 10.34 12.21
C LEU A 55 -15.07 11.03 11.19
N SER A 56 -16.38 10.97 11.42
CA SER A 56 -17.38 11.74 10.66
C SER A 56 -18.22 12.58 11.61
N VAL A 57 -18.27 13.89 11.38
CA VAL A 57 -18.93 14.86 12.27
C VAL A 57 -19.62 15.97 11.49
N ASN A 58 -20.70 16.51 12.05
CA ASN A 58 -21.43 17.63 11.44
C ASN A 58 -20.89 18.98 11.91
N VAL A 59 -20.40 19.78 10.97
CA VAL A 59 -19.75 21.07 11.22
C VAL A 59 -20.56 22.22 10.63
N SER A 60 -20.38 23.42 11.16
CA SER A 60 -21.11 24.63 10.74
C SER A 60 -20.51 25.22 9.45
N ASN A 61 -19.21 25.06 9.26
CA ASN A 61 -18.45 25.56 8.13
C ASN A 61 -17.17 24.73 7.92
N GLU A 62 -16.42 25.02 6.86
CA GLU A 62 -15.17 24.31 6.54
C GLU A 62 -14.05 24.57 7.56
N ASP A 63 -13.97 25.78 8.14
CA ASP A 63 -12.94 26.12 9.14
C ASP A 63 -13.07 25.23 10.38
N GLU A 64 -14.29 24.93 10.81
CA GLU A 64 -14.55 23.98 11.89
C GLU A 64 -14.06 22.57 11.51
N CYS A 65 -14.21 22.13 10.25
CA CYS A 65 -13.65 20.85 9.79
C CYS A 65 -12.12 20.85 9.80
N ILE A 66 -11.50 21.94 9.35
CA ILE A 66 -10.04 22.15 9.39
C ILE A 66 -9.55 22.04 10.83
N LEU A 67 -10.17 22.77 11.76
CA LEU A 67 -9.81 22.72 13.18
C LEU A 67 -9.97 21.31 13.76
N LYS A 68 -11.07 20.62 13.43
CA LYS A 68 -11.25 19.21 13.84
C LYS A 68 -10.09 18.35 13.35
N CYS A 69 -9.72 18.44 12.07
CA CYS A 69 -8.57 17.70 11.55
C CYS A 69 -7.27 18.03 12.31
N LEU A 70 -6.95 19.32 12.51
CA LEU A 70 -5.72 19.74 13.18
C LEU A 70 -5.63 19.29 14.65
N MET A 71 -6.76 19.05 15.31
CA MET A 71 -6.85 18.54 16.69
C MET A 71 -6.61 17.03 16.80
N TYR A 72 -6.81 16.25 15.72
CA TYR A 72 -6.60 14.80 15.76
C TYR A 72 -5.17 14.44 15.36
N GLN A 73 -4.44 13.84 16.29
CA GLN A 73 -3.15 13.22 16.00
C GLN A 73 -3.37 12.09 14.98
N GLY A 74 -2.84 12.27 13.77
CA GLY A 74 -3.07 11.35 12.65
C GLY A 74 -4.04 11.85 11.57
N CYS A 75 -4.63 13.04 11.69
CA CYS A 75 -5.30 13.63 10.53
C CYS A 75 -4.28 14.06 9.47
N PHE A 76 -4.52 13.65 8.23
CA PHE A 76 -3.72 14.05 7.07
C PHE A 76 -4.56 14.59 5.90
N SER A 77 -5.87 14.46 5.97
CA SER A 77 -6.79 15.07 5.02
C SER A 77 -8.22 15.04 5.58
N TYR A 78 -9.15 15.68 4.87
CA TYR A 78 -10.58 15.54 5.14
C TYR A 78 -11.39 15.53 3.84
N ASN A 79 -12.57 14.91 3.89
CA ASN A 79 -13.63 15.14 2.91
C ASN A 79 -14.68 16.06 3.54
N LEU A 80 -15.10 17.08 2.80
CA LEU A 80 -16.24 17.92 3.18
C LEU A 80 -17.41 17.60 2.25
N GLY A 81 -18.48 17.07 2.82
CA GLY A 81 -19.69 16.70 2.12
C GLY A 81 -20.71 17.83 2.00
N PRO A 82 -21.86 17.55 1.36
CA PRO A 82 -22.97 18.48 1.29
C PRO A 82 -23.58 18.73 2.67
N LYS A 83 -24.51 19.68 2.74
CA LYS A 83 -25.26 19.94 3.97
C LYS A 83 -26.26 18.84 4.26
N GLU A 84 -26.26 18.37 5.50
CA GLU A 84 -27.34 17.60 6.12
C GLU A 84 -28.12 18.55 7.04
N GLY A 85 -29.27 19.04 6.57
CA GLY A 85 -29.97 20.16 7.20
C GLY A 85 -29.17 21.46 7.05
N GLU A 86 -28.78 22.07 8.17
CA GLU A 86 -27.99 23.31 8.17
C GLU A 86 -26.48 23.09 8.34
N ARG A 87 -26.02 21.86 8.62
CA ARG A 87 -24.62 21.53 8.91
C ARG A 87 -24.00 20.73 7.77
N LEU A 88 -22.69 20.90 7.54
CA LEU A 88 -21.89 20.14 6.58
C LEU A 88 -21.40 18.84 7.21
N VAL A 89 -21.27 17.79 6.40
CA VAL A 89 -20.60 16.55 6.83
C VAL A 89 -19.08 16.71 6.68
N CYS A 90 -18.33 16.53 7.76
CA CYS A 90 -16.86 16.54 7.79
C CYS A 90 -16.34 15.14 8.12
N GLU A 91 -15.66 14.53 7.15
CA GLU A 91 -15.01 13.23 7.29
C GLU A 91 -13.50 13.44 7.43
N VAL A 92 -12.94 13.16 8.61
CA VAL A 92 -11.52 13.29 8.92
C VAL A 92 -10.80 11.98 8.55
N CYS A 93 -9.71 12.10 7.78
CA CYS A 93 -9.04 10.98 7.14
C CYS A 93 -7.59 10.82 7.62
N SER A 94 -7.15 9.57 7.81
CA SER A 94 -5.84 9.24 8.36
C SER A 94 -4.72 9.16 7.33
N LYS A 95 -4.96 9.63 6.10
CA LYS A 95 -4.04 9.54 4.96
C LYS A 95 -4.16 10.79 4.09
N VAL A 96 -3.17 11.04 3.25
CA VAL A 96 -3.27 12.02 2.15
C VAL A 96 -3.69 11.33 0.85
N HIS A 97 -4.19 12.09 -0.12
CA HIS A 97 -4.58 11.52 -1.42
C HIS A 97 -3.41 10.95 -2.23
N PHE A 98 -2.18 11.45 -2.04
CA PHE A 98 -1.00 10.97 -2.78
C PHE A 98 -0.55 9.55 -2.39
N ALA A 99 -0.68 9.21 -1.10
CA ALA A 99 -0.41 7.86 -0.62
C ALA A 99 -1.46 6.84 -1.09
N GLU A 100 -2.62 7.34 -1.54
CA GLU A 100 -3.84 6.57 -1.74
C GLU A 100 -4.55 7.03 -3.03
N MET A 101 -3.79 7.31 -4.09
CA MET A 101 -4.31 7.90 -5.34
C MET A 101 -5.48 7.08 -5.92
N PHE A 102 -5.51 5.78 -5.65
CA PHE A 102 -6.57 4.87 -6.06
C PHE A 102 -7.84 4.92 -5.21
N TYR A 103 -7.75 5.42 -3.98
CA TYR A 103 -8.89 5.52 -3.05
C TYR A 103 -9.58 6.88 -3.08
N LEU A 104 -9.08 7.84 -3.88
CA LEU A 104 -9.77 9.10 -4.16
C LEU A 104 -10.89 8.85 -5.18
N VAL A 105 -12.08 8.56 -4.67
CA VAL A 105 -13.25 8.21 -5.48
C VAL A 105 -14.03 9.44 -5.91
N THR A 106 -14.75 9.31 -7.02
CA THR A 106 -15.74 10.31 -7.44
C THR A 106 -16.93 10.27 -6.47
N LYS A 107 -17.22 11.40 -5.82
CA LYS A 107 -18.34 11.57 -4.90
C LYS A 107 -18.92 12.96 -5.11
N THR A 108 -19.97 13.05 -5.92
CA THR A 108 -20.60 14.33 -6.29
C THR A 108 -21.08 15.08 -5.06
N GLY A 109 -20.82 16.39 -5.01
CA GLY A 109 -21.19 17.26 -3.89
C GLY A 109 -20.23 17.21 -2.68
N TYR A 110 -19.20 16.36 -2.74
CA TYR A 110 -18.08 16.40 -1.80
C TYR A 110 -16.91 17.18 -2.38
N LYS A 111 -16.03 17.67 -1.51
CA LYS A 111 -14.68 18.10 -1.86
C LYS A 111 -13.65 17.49 -0.92
N HIS A 112 -12.47 17.18 -1.44
CA HIS A 112 -11.37 16.61 -0.69
C HIS A 112 -10.23 17.62 -0.51
N ARG A 113 -9.63 17.68 0.69
CA ARG A 113 -8.42 18.47 0.96
C ARG A 113 -7.40 17.67 1.75
N SER A 114 -6.18 17.58 1.21
CA SER A 114 -5.02 16.99 1.88
C SER A 114 -4.15 18.06 2.54
N VAL A 115 -3.39 17.67 3.56
CA VAL A 115 -2.34 18.54 4.11
C VAL A 115 -1.19 18.68 3.12
N VAL A 116 -0.55 19.85 3.08
CA VAL A 116 0.66 20.09 2.30
C VAL A 116 1.75 19.10 2.71
N SER A 117 2.41 18.52 1.72
CA SER A 117 3.43 17.50 1.90
C SER A 117 4.55 17.65 0.87
N GLY A 118 5.58 16.80 0.96
CA GLY A 118 6.65 16.77 -0.04
C GLY A 118 6.13 16.51 -1.45
N CYS A 119 4.94 15.91 -1.59
CA CYS A 119 4.31 15.62 -2.87
C CYS A 119 3.55 16.79 -3.50
N THR A 120 3.26 17.88 -2.77
CA THR A 120 2.48 19.02 -3.26
C THR A 120 3.12 19.67 -4.49
N SER A 121 4.46 19.68 -4.56
CA SER A 121 5.21 20.22 -5.72
C SER A 121 5.34 19.25 -6.89
N SER A 122 4.69 18.08 -6.82
CA SER A 122 4.82 16.99 -7.80
C SER A 122 6.29 16.65 -8.11
N PRO A 123 7.10 16.30 -7.09
CA PRO A 123 8.55 16.18 -7.24
C PRO A 123 9.01 14.89 -7.95
N CYS A 124 8.08 13.98 -8.24
CA CYS A 124 8.40 12.70 -8.86
C CYS A 124 8.45 12.79 -10.38
N PRO A 125 9.26 11.93 -11.03
CA PRO A 125 9.24 11.80 -12.48
C PRO A 125 7.81 11.55 -13.00
N ALA A 126 7.52 12.03 -14.21
CA ALA A 126 6.22 11.84 -14.84
C ALA A 126 5.84 10.34 -14.87
N GLY A 127 4.63 10.03 -14.40
CA GLY A 127 4.11 8.65 -14.31
C GLY A 127 4.43 7.92 -13.00
N ASP A 128 5.33 8.44 -12.16
CA ASP A 128 5.59 7.87 -10.83
C ASP A 128 4.59 8.43 -9.80
N ILE A 129 4.24 7.60 -8.82
CA ILE A 129 3.37 7.95 -7.70
C ILE A 129 4.24 8.55 -6.61
N CYS A 130 3.92 9.79 -6.20
CA CYS A 130 4.54 10.39 -5.04
C CYS A 130 3.86 9.92 -3.76
N VAL A 131 4.62 9.45 -2.77
CA VAL A 131 4.12 9.04 -1.47
C VAL A 131 4.83 9.84 -0.38
N PRO A 132 4.12 10.71 0.37
CA PRO A 132 4.77 11.55 1.36
C PRO A 132 5.14 10.76 2.62
N ARG A 133 6.31 11.08 3.20
CA ARG A 133 6.73 10.59 4.52
C ARG A 133 6.23 11.57 5.57
N LEU A 134 5.06 11.28 6.11
CA LEU A 134 4.24 12.15 6.97
C LEU A 134 4.89 12.64 8.29
N GLN A 135 6.12 12.20 8.56
CA GLN A 135 6.98 12.67 9.66
C GLN A 135 7.45 14.11 9.45
N THR A 136 7.62 14.54 8.19
CA THR A 136 7.96 15.93 7.84
C THR A 136 7.08 16.43 6.69
N THR A 137 6.98 17.74 6.53
CA THR A 137 6.22 18.37 5.44
C THR A 137 6.94 18.34 4.10
N SER A 138 8.23 17.98 4.06
CA SER A 138 9.06 18.01 2.85
C SER A 138 9.50 16.63 2.37
N SER A 139 9.38 15.58 3.18
CA SER A 139 9.88 14.25 2.82
C SER A 139 8.87 13.47 1.99
N TYR A 140 9.35 12.81 0.93
CA TYR A 140 8.56 12.00 0.02
C TYR A 140 9.36 10.82 -0.53
N GLN A 141 8.67 9.89 -1.18
CA GLN A 141 9.24 8.84 -2.02
C GLN A 141 8.49 8.76 -3.34
N CYS A 142 9.20 8.41 -4.41
CA CYS A 142 8.60 8.16 -5.71
C CYS A 142 8.56 6.66 -5.96
N TRP A 143 7.37 6.13 -6.24
CA TRP A 143 7.16 4.72 -6.55
C TRP A 143 6.68 4.58 -7.99
N LYS A 144 7.07 3.50 -8.64
CA LYS A 144 6.44 3.11 -9.90
C LYS A 144 4.98 2.74 -9.63
N PRO A 145 4.03 3.00 -10.55
CA PRO A 145 2.60 2.69 -10.36
C PRO A 145 2.28 1.19 -10.52
N TYR A 146 3.29 0.34 -10.33
CA TYR A 146 3.24 -1.10 -10.54
C TYR A 146 4.23 -1.82 -9.63
N ILE A 147 3.97 -3.10 -9.39
CA ILE A 147 4.95 -4.04 -8.82
C ILE A 147 5.73 -4.64 -9.99
N ASP A 148 7.05 -4.46 -10.00
CA ASP A 148 7.94 -5.12 -10.96
C ASP A 148 8.31 -6.50 -10.42
N ILE A 149 8.00 -7.55 -11.19
CA ILE A 149 8.28 -8.94 -10.80
C ILE A 149 9.11 -9.62 -11.88
N GLU A 150 10.20 -10.23 -11.45
CA GLU A 150 11.06 -11.07 -12.29
C GLU A 150 11.27 -12.41 -11.58
N LEU A 151 10.96 -13.50 -12.29
CA LEU A 151 11.16 -14.86 -11.82
C LEU A 151 12.18 -15.55 -12.70
N LYS A 152 13.10 -16.30 -12.08
CA LYS A 152 14.07 -17.14 -12.79
C LYS A 152 14.21 -18.49 -12.10
N ALA A 153 14.16 -19.57 -12.87
CA ALA A 153 14.34 -20.93 -12.37
C ALA A 153 15.24 -21.76 -13.30
N TYR A 154 15.96 -22.73 -12.72
CA TYR A 154 16.85 -23.65 -13.43
C TYR A 154 16.57 -25.11 -13.06
N GLY A 155 16.70 -26.00 -14.04
CA GLY A 155 16.80 -27.44 -13.84
C GLY A 155 18.26 -27.87 -13.59
N THR A 156 18.46 -29.03 -12.95
CA THR A 156 19.80 -29.53 -12.58
C THR A 156 20.78 -29.70 -13.75
N ASP A 157 20.27 -30.02 -14.94
CA ASP A 157 21.11 -30.27 -16.11
C ASP A 157 21.16 -29.11 -17.09
N ASP A 158 20.68 -27.94 -16.71
CA ASP A 158 20.80 -26.80 -17.59
C ASP A 158 22.27 -26.44 -17.82
N PRO A 159 22.64 -26.00 -19.03
CA PRO A 159 24.01 -25.62 -19.36
C PRO A 159 24.38 -24.38 -18.55
N LEU A 160 25.07 -24.63 -17.45
CA LEU A 160 25.47 -23.65 -16.48
C LEU A 160 26.99 -23.48 -16.53
N GLY A 161 27.46 -22.23 -16.43
CA GLY A 161 28.88 -21.95 -16.29
C GLY A 161 29.46 -22.50 -14.97
N PRO A 162 30.79 -22.56 -14.82
CA PRO A 162 31.45 -23.28 -13.72
C PRO A 162 31.15 -22.79 -12.30
N ASN A 163 30.63 -21.57 -12.15
CA ASN A 163 30.33 -20.94 -10.85
C ASN A 163 28.82 -20.87 -10.54
N HIS A 164 28.00 -21.58 -11.30
CA HIS A 164 26.55 -21.53 -11.15
C HIS A 164 26.04 -22.54 -10.13
N ASN A 165 24.99 -22.14 -9.41
CA ASN A 165 24.25 -22.99 -8.52
C ASN A 165 22.76 -22.86 -8.86
N ILE A 166 22.15 -23.94 -9.33
CA ILE A 166 20.76 -23.94 -9.80
C ILE A 166 19.78 -23.32 -8.79
N PHE A 167 20.01 -23.47 -7.48
CA PHE A 167 19.13 -22.93 -6.47
C PHE A 167 19.42 -21.46 -6.17
N LEU A 168 20.68 -21.07 -5.97
CA LEU A 168 21.03 -19.66 -5.72
C LEU A 168 20.81 -18.75 -6.94
N ASP A 169 20.91 -19.32 -8.14
CA ASP A 169 20.65 -18.62 -9.39
C ASP A 169 19.16 -18.62 -9.78
N SER A 170 18.36 -19.48 -9.15
CA SER A 170 16.90 -19.39 -9.18
C SER A 170 16.41 -18.39 -8.14
N TYR A 171 15.54 -17.47 -8.52
CA TYR A 171 15.07 -16.42 -7.62
C TYR A 171 13.71 -15.87 -7.96
N PHE A 172 13.09 -15.32 -6.93
CA PHE A 172 12.02 -14.33 -7.05
C PHE A 172 12.67 -12.96 -6.95
N LYS A 173 12.22 -11.99 -7.74
CA LYS A 173 12.64 -10.60 -7.60
C LYS A 173 11.42 -9.71 -7.67
N VAL A 174 11.29 -8.83 -6.68
CA VAL A 174 10.14 -7.92 -6.54
C VAL A 174 10.68 -6.52 -6.32
N ASN A 175 10.29 -5.57 -7.17
CA ASN A 175 10.75 -4.18 -7.15
C ASN A 175 12.28 -4.07 -7.06
N GLY A 176 12.99 -4.85 -7.88
CA GLY A 176 14.46 -4.88 -7.90
C GLY A 176 15.11 -5.74 -6.80
N HIS A 177 14.42 -6.04 -5.71
CA HIS A 177 14.97 -6.84 -4.61
C HIS A 177 14.93 -8.34 -4.93
N LYS A 178 16.09 -8.99 -4.96
CA LYS A 178 16.24 -10.41 -5.29
C LYS A 178 16.15 -11.31 -4.05
N TYR A 179 15.38 -12.37 -4.16
CA TYR A 179 15.16 -13.42 -3.16
C TYR A 179 15.55 -14.79 -3.76
N PRO A 180 16.82 -15.22 -3.64
CA PRO A 180 17.26 -16.50 -4.18
C PRO A 180 16.64 -17.70 -3.43
N LEU A 181 16.66 -18.88 -4.06
CA LEU A 181 16.39 -20.12 -3.33
C LEU A 181 17.55 -20.45 -2.39
N SER A 182 17.33 -21.38 -1.45
CA SER A 182 18.38 -21.88 -0.55
C SER A 182 19.14 -23.00 -1.25
N GLN A 183 20.43 -23.19 -0.95
CA GLN A 183 21.14 -24.37 -1.46
C GLN A 183 20.53 -25.69 -0.96
N THR A 184 19.88 -25.67 0.21
CA THR A 184 19.22 -26.84 0.81
C THR A 184 17.71 -26.69 0.78
N GLY A 185 17.01 -27.81 0.52
CA GLY A 185 15.54 -27.86 0.56
C GLY A 185 14.84 -26.99 -0.48
N ALA A 186 15.48 -26.74 -1.62
CA ALA A 186 14.95 -25.89 -2.70
C ALA A 186 14.46 -26.65 -3.95
N ARG A 187 14.63 -27.98 -3.98
CA ARG A 187 14.11 -28.83 -5.05
C ARG A 187 12.58 -28.81 -5.05
N GLY A 188 11.99 -28.87 -6.24
CA GLY A 188 10.54 -28.91 -6.44
C GLY A 188 9.93 -27.52 -6.55
N HIS A 189 8.69 -27.37 -6.11
CA HIS A 189 7.92 -26.14 -6.25
C HIS A 189 8.17 -25.22 -5.05
N SER A 190 8.72 -24.05 -5.30
CA SER A 190 8.86 -22.97 -4.33
C SER A 190 7.84 -21.87 -4.60
N PHE A 191 7.19 -21.39 -3.55
CA PHE A 191 6.17 -20.35 -3.56
C PHE A 191 6.64 -19.12 -2.79
N ARG A 192 6.23 -17.94 -3.25
CA ARG A 192 6.15 -16.71 -2.46
C ARG A 192 4.84 -16.01 -2.75
N LEU A 193 4.23 -15.42 -1.73
CA LEU A 193 3.06 -14.57 -1.89
C LEU A 193 3.49 -13.11 -1.90
N VAL A 194 2.87 -12.30 -2.74
CA VAL A 194 2.97 -10.84 -2.66
C VAL A 194 1.58 -10.28 -2.44
N THR A 195 1.43 -9.53 -1.35
CA THR A 195 0.20 -8.78 -1.03
C THR A 195 0.48 -7.29 -1.14
N PHE A 196 -0.57 -6.49 -1.23
CA PHE A 196 -0.47 -5.04 -1.35
C PHE A 196 -1.26 -4.35 -0.23
N ASN A 197 -0.59 -3.46 0.51
CA ASN A 197 -1.22 -2.58 1.51
C ASN A 197 -0.52 -1.21 1.47
N GLY A 198 -0.69 -0.51 0.35
CA GLY A 198 0.08 0.69 0.00
C GLY A 198 1.46 0.35 -0.57
N THR A 199 2.15 -0.67 -0.06
CA THR A 199 3.38 -1.22 -0.64
C THR A 199 3.25 -2.70 -0.93
N ALA A 200 4.12 -3.21 -1.82
CA ALA A 200 4.28 -4.64 -2.02
C ALA A 200 4.91 -5.29 -0.78
N ILE A 201 4.22 -6.25 -0.18
CA ILE A 201 4.68 -7.04 0.97
C ILE A 201 4.98 -8.45 0.47
N VAL A 202 6.25 -8.85 0.55
CA VAL A 202 6.70 -10.17 0.09
C VAL A 202 6.71 -11.14 1.27
N GLY A 203 5.84 -12.15 1.19
CA GLY A 203 5.75 -13.22 2.19
C GLY A 203 6.97 -14.16 2.19
N PRO A 204 7.08 -15.04 3.21
CA PRO A 204 8.15 -16.02 3.29
C PRO A 204 8.10 -17.00 2.11
N ARG A 205 9.23 -17.67 1.86
CA ARG A 205 9.29 -18.76 0.89
C ARG A 205 8.72 -20.03 1.53
N VAL A 206 7.87 -20.73 0.79
CA VAL A 206 7.43 -22.10 1.11
C VAL A 206 7.89 -23.01 -0.02
N THR A 207 8.48 -24.16 0.29
CA THR A 207 8.97 -25.09 -0.74
C THR A 207 8.43 -26.49 -0.49
N PHE A 208 7.98 -27.15 -1.55
CA PHE A 208 7.55 -28.53 -1.57
C PHE A 208 8.46 -29.33 -2.49
N ASP A 209 9.13 -30.34 -1.94
CA ASP A 209 9.93 -31.28 -2.72
C ASP A 209 9.02 -32.24 -3.48
N SER A 210 8.35 -31.74 -4.51
CA SER A 210 7.43 -32.51 -5.36
C SER A 210 8.12 -33.51 -6.27
N HIS A 211 9.39 -33.82 -5.99
CA HIS A 211 10.12 -34.92 -6.59
C HIS A 211 10.30 -36.09 -5.63
N ALA A 212 10.70 -35.83 -4.38
CA ALA A 212 11.02 -36.89 -3.42
C ALA A 212 9.98 -37.08 -2.30
N ASP A 213 9.15 -36.08 -2.01
CA ASP A 213 8.12 -36.17 -0.96
C ASP A 213 6.78 -36.59 -1.58
N SER A 214 6.37 -37.84 -1.34
CA SER A 214 5.07 -38.37 -1.81
C SER A 214 3.86 -37.64 -1.22
N GLY A 215 4.03 -36.93 -0.11
CA GLY A 215 3.01 -36.07 0.49
C GLY A 215 2.96 -34.65 -0.10
N ALA A 216 3.89 -34.27 -0.98
CA ALA A 216 4.01 -32.90 -1.49
C ALA A 216 2.75 -32.43 -2.22
N ALA A 217 2.08 -33.30 -2.99
CA ALA A 217 0.85 -32.96 -3.69
C ALA A 217 -0.25 -32.48 -2.73
N SER A 218 -0.53 -33.27 -1.70
CA SER A 218 -1.56 -32.94 -0.70
C SER A 218 -1.21 -31.68 0.08
N LYS A 219 0.06 -31.52 0.47
CA LYS A 219 0.54 -30.32 1.18
C LYS A 219 0.41 -29.06 0.32
N MET A 220 0.69 -29.17 -0.98
CA MET A 220 0.60 -28.06 -1.92
C MET A 220 -0.84 -27.66 -2.21
N VAL A 221 -1.75 -28.63 -2.40
CA VAL A 221 -3.19 -28.39 -2.52
C VAL A 221 -3.72 -27.67 -1.28
N SER A 222 -3.36 -28.16 -0.08
CA SER A 222 -3.73 -27.51 1.17
C SER A 222 -3.18 -26.09 1.24
N TYR A 223 -1.91 -25.87 0.90
CA TYR A 223 -1.31 -24.54 0.90
C TYR A 223 -2.05 -23.58 -0.05
N ILE A 224 -2.24 -23.97 -1.31
CA ILE A 224 -2.93 -23.16 -2.32
C ILE A 224 -4.37 -22.83 -1.89
N SER A 225 -5.06 -23.76 -1.23
CA SER A 225 -6.41 -23.52 -0.73
C SER A 225 -6.47 -22.44 0.36
N THR A 226 -5.41 -22.30 1.17
CA THR A 226 -5.32 -21.33 2.26
C THR A 226 -4.79 -19.96 1.85
N ILE A 227 -4.29 -19.80 0.61
CA ILE A 227 -3.81 -18.50 0.12
C ILE A 227 -4.96 -17.48 0.20
N PRO A 228 -4.75 -16.30 0.83
CA PRO A 228 -5.77 -15.26 0.88
C PRO A 228 -6.16 -14.78 -0.52
N ALA A 229 -7.44 -14.48 -0.72
CA ALA A 229 -7.90 -13.81 -1.93
C ALA A 229 -7.11 -12.51 -2.16
N ASN A 230 -7.00 -12.09 -3.44
CA ASN A 230 -6.24 -10.94 -3.88
C ASN A 230 -4.72 -11.00 -3.62
N SER A 231 -4.17 -12.21 -3.48
CA SER A 231 -2.72 -12.43 -3.40
C SER A 231 -2.12 -12.71 -4.78
N ILE A 232 -1.00 -12.05 -5.10
CA ILE A 232 -0.13 -12.50 -6.19
C ILE A 232 0.61 -13.76 -5.72
N VAL A 233 0.63 -14.79 -6.56
CA VAL A 233 1.26 -16.07 -6.25
C VAL A 233 2.45 -16.27 -7.17
N LEU A 234 3.65 -16.28 -6.63
CA LEU A 234 4.88 -16.51 -7.37
C LEU A 234 5.33 -17.94 -7.19
N VAL A 235 5.62 -18.64 -8.28
CA VAL A 235 6.05 -20.05 -8.27
C VAL A 235 7.32 -20.21 -9.09
N LEU A 236 8.27 -20.95 -8.53
CA LEU A 236 9.47 -21.45 -9.22
C LEU A 236 9.52 -22.98 -9.08
N VAL A 237 9.88 -23.68 -10.14
CA VAL A 237 10.31 -25.08 -10.07
C VAL A 237 11.78 -25.16 -10.39
N ALA A 238 12.58 -25.57 -9.40
CA ALA A 238 14.02 -25.75 -9.51
C ALA A 238 14.42 -27.21 -9.31
N ASP A 239 15.52 -27.61 -9.96
CA ASP A 239 15.94 -29.02 -10.15
C ASP A 239 14.89 -29.84 -10.90
N THR A 240 13.84 -30.30 -10.21
CA THR A 240 12.73 -31.04 -10.80
C THR A 240 11.54 -31.05 -9.83
N GLY A 241 10.33 -31.07 -10.38
CA GLY A 241 9.09 -31.07 -9.59
C GLY A 241 8.00 -31.99 -10.12
N ASN A 242 8.34 -32.94 -11.00
CA ASN A 242 7.41 -33.62 -11.89
C ASN A 242 6.70 -34.87 -11.32
N GLN A 243 6.89 -35.22 -10.05
CA GLN A 243 6.36 -36.49 -9.50
C GLN A 243 5.13 -36.34 -8.60
N TYR A 244 5.22 -35.51 -7.56
CA TYR A 244 4.23 -35.42 -6.49
C TYR A 244 3.62 -34.02 -6.40
N TYR A 245 2.85 -33.64 -7.41
CA TYR A 245 2.08 -32.39 -7.43
C TYR A 245 0.71 -32.61 -8.09
N ASP A 246 -0.28 -31.79 -7.72
CA ASP A 246 -1.57 -31.76 -8.39
C ASP A 246 -1.60 -30.57 -9.35
N SER A 247 -1.63 -30.85 -10.64
CA SER A 247 -1.65 -29.83 -11.68
C SER A 247 -2.94 -29.00 -11.64
N ASN A 248 -4.07 -29.55 -11.20
CA ASN A 248 -5.34 -28.83 -11.08
C ASN A 248 -5.29 -27.74 -10.01
N ALA A 249 -4.49 -27.92 -8.96
CA ALA A 249 -4.33 -26.91 -7.91
C ALA A 249 -3.82 -25.57 -8.49
N PHE A 250 -2.93 -25.64 -9.49
CA PHE A 250 -2.39 -24.45 -10.15
C PHE A 250 -3.38 -23.76 -11.09
N LEU A 251 -4.35 -24.47 -11.64
CA LEU A 251 -5.43 -23.86 -12.42
C LEU A 251 -6.22 -22.85 -11.56
N SER A 252 -6.40 -23.14 -10.27
CA SER A 252 -7.12 -22.27 -9.32
C SER A 252 -6.41 -20.94 -9.03
N ILE A 253 -5.14 -20.80 -9.41
CA ILE A 253 -4.35 -19.57 -9.29
C ILE A 253 -3.91 -19.03 -10.65
N GLY A 254 -4.48 -19.56 -11.74
CA GLY A 254 -4.37 -19.01 -13.08
C GLY A 254 -3.32 -19.66 -14.00
N ALA A 255 -2.72 -20.81 -13.63
CA ALA A 255 -1.91 -21.54 -14.59
C ALA A 255 -2.78 -22.02 -15.76
N THR A 256 -2.21 -22.11 -16.95
CA THR A 256 -2.92 -22.63 -18.15
C THR A 256 -2.41 -24.00 -18.54
N THR A 257 -1.12 -24.24 -18.36
CA THR A 257 -0.51 -25.55 -18.59
C THR A 257 0.31 -25.90 -17.35
N PRO A 258 -0.26 -26.48 -16.29
CA PRO A 258 0.52 -26.77 -15.08
C PRO A 258 1.38 -28.04 -15.15
N THR A 259 1.23 -28.87 -16.20
CA THR A 259 1.99 -30.11 -16.34
C THR A 259 3.45 -29.84 -16.73
N ILE A 260 4.40 -30.40 -15.98
CA ILE A 260 5.85 -30.28 -16.22
C ILE A 260 6.50 -31.67 -16.34
N GLU A 261 7.56 -31.75 -17.15
CA GLU A 261 8.35 -32.96 -17.34
C GLU A 261 9.55 -33.01 -16.39
N TYR A 262 10.25 -34.14 -16.38
CA TYR A 262 11.46 -34.34 -15.59
C TYR A 262 12.51 -33.26 -15.88
N ARG A 263 13.02 -32.63 -14.81
CA ARG A 263 14.01 -31.54 -14.86
C ARG A 263 13.61 -30.31 -15.70
N THR A 264 12.32 -30.11 -15.91
CA THR A 264 11.78 -28.87 -16.48
C THR A 264 11.84 -27.76 -15.45
N ALA A 265 12.46 -26.63 -15.80
CA ALA A 265 12.33 -25.40 -15.04
C ALA A 265 10.98 -24.75 -15.35
N TRP A 266 10.31 -24.22 -14.33
CA TRP A 266 9.04 -23.50 -14.50
C TRP A 266 9.04 -22.23 -13.67
N THR A 267 8.64 -21.12 -14.27
CA THR A 267 8.35 -19.86 -13.59
C THR A 267 6.91 -19.48 -13.85
N PHE A 268 6.19 -19.10 -12.81
CA PHE A 268 4.78 -18.77 -12.92
C PHE A 268 4.41 -17.64 -11.95
N ILE A 269 3.78 -16.62 -12.50
CA ILE A 269 3.21 -15.48 -11.79
C ILE A 269 1.69 -15.59 -11.92
N GLY A 270 1.05 -16.06 -10.86
CA GLY A 270 -0.38 -16.29 -10.76
C GLY A 270 -1.08 -15.31 -9.81
N PHE A 271 -2.38 -15.52 -9.62
CA PHE A 271 -3.21 -14.71 -8.75
C PHE A 271 -4.29 -15.55 -8.08
N LYS A 272 -4.51 -15.33 -6.79
CA LYS A 272 -5.62 -15.95 -6.05
C LYS A 272 -6.87 -15.09 -6.18
N GLY A 273 -7.68 -15.37 -7.19
CA GLY A 273 -8.92 -14.63 -7.48
C GLY A 273 -9.31 -14.75 -8.95
N GLU A 274 -10.03 -13.74 -9.46
CA GLU A 274 -10.33 -13.66 -10.89
C GLU A 274 -9.04 -13.55 -11.73
N ARG A 275 -9.04 -14.20 -12.89
CA ARG A 275 -7.87 -14.24 -13.78
C ARG A 275 -7.49 -12.82 -14.23
N LYS A 276 -6.24 -12.43 -13.97
CA LYS A 276 -5.67 -11.16 -14.41
C LYS A 276 -4.88 -11.31 -15.72
N SER A 277 -4.83 -10.24 -16.51
CA SER A 277 -4.16 -10.22 -17.83
C SER A 277 -2.64 -10.34 -17.75
N TRP A 278 -2.04 -9.92 -16.64
CA TRP A 278 -0.60 -9.99 -16.39
C TRP A 278 -0.11 -11.37 -15.89
N ILE A 279 -1.02 -12.33 -15.68
CA ILE A 279 -0.67 -13.70 -15.31
C ILE A 279 0.17 -14.31 -16.43
N VAL A 280 1.36 -14.79 -16.08
CA VAL A 280 2.34 -15.29 -17.04
C VAL A 280 3.07 -16.51 -16.49
N GLU A 281 3.34 -17.47 -17.37
CA GLU A 281 4.16 -18.63 -17.07
C GLU A 281 5.16 -18.92 -18.19
N LYS A 282 6.32 -19.47 -17.84
CA LYS A 282 7.29 -20.00 -18.79
C LYS A 282 7.89 -21.29 -18.26
N LYS A 283 7.96 -22.29 -19.14
CA LYS A 283 8.71 -23.51 -18.89
C LYS A 283 9.88 -23.58 -19.84
N THR A 284 10.97 -24.17 -19.36
CA THR A 284 12.11 -24.51 -20.19
C THR A 284 12.45 -25.97 -19.93
N ALA A 285 12.53 -26.74 -21.01
CA ALA A 285 12.84 -28.16 -20.94
C ALA A 285 14.26 -28.38 -20.40
N ARG A 286 14.53 -29.58 -19.90
CA ARG A 286 15.85 -30.03 -19.48
C ARG A 286 16.90 -29.69 -20.55
N TYR A 287 18.04 -29.14 -20.14
CA TYR A 287 19.16 -28.71 -21.00
C TYR A 287 18.91 -27.43 -21.82
N ALA A 288 17.70 -26.85 -21.81
CA ALA A 288 17.40 -25.66 -22.60
C ALA A 288 17.69 -24.34 -21.84
N GLY A 289 18.17 -24.42 -20.60
CA GLY A 289 18.52 -23.26 -19.79
C GLY A 289 17.35 -22.78 -18.91
N PRO A 290 17.44 -21.57 -18.35
CA PRO A 290 16.46 -21.14 -17.36
C PRO A 290 15.08 -20.87 -17.95
N ALA A 291 14.06 -21.08 -17.13
CA ALA A 291 12.77 -20.41 -17.30
C ALA A 291 12.87 -19.02 -16.67
N SER A 292 12.49 -17.98 -17.43
CA SER A 292 12.49 -16.59 -16.97
C SER A 292 11.23 -15.86 -17.44
N VAL A 293 10.55 -15.17 -16.52
CA VAL A 293 9.46 -14.25 -16.84
C VAL A 293 9.64 -12.94 -16.11
N THR A 294 9.22 -11.85 -16.74
CA THR A 294 9.12 -10.52 -16.13
C THR A 294 7.73 -9.98 -16.40
N THR A 295 7.12 -9.35 -15.40
CA THR A 295 5.83 -8.68 -15.57
C THR A 295 5.75 -7.46 -14.65
N GLN A 296 4.93 -6.50 -15.04
CA GLN A 296 4.58 -5.34 -14.23
C GLN A 296 3.11 -5.45 -13.86
N ILE A 297 2.83 -5.47 -12.56
CA ILE A 297 1.47 -5.62 -12.03
C ILE A 297 0.97 -4.25 -11.59
N PRO A 298 -0.02 -3.65 -12.28
CA PRO A 298 -0.53 -2.33 -11.92
C PRO A 298 -1.13 -2.32 -10.51
N PHE A 299 -0.91 -1.24 -9.75
CA PHE A 299 -1.52 -1.12 -8.43
C PHE A 299 -3.06 -1.00 -8.47
N THR A 300 -3.62 -0.54 -9.60
CA THR A 300 -5.07 -0.46 -9.84
C THR A 300 -5.78 -1.81 -9.70
N ASP A 301 -5.06 -2.93 -9.83
CA ASP A 301 -5.66 -4.27 -9.75
C ASP A 301 -5.95 -4.74 -8.32
N PHE A 302 -5.53 -3.96 -7.30
CA PHE A 302 -5.69 -4.25 -5.87
C PHE A 302 -6.71 -3.35 -5.17
N VAL A 303 -7.42 -2.50 -5.93
CA VAL A 303 -8.32 -1.45 -5.43
C VAL A 303 -9.77 -1.83 -5.67
#